data_AF-A0A2V9FW28-F1
#
_entry.id   AF-A0A2V9FW28-F1
#
_cell.length_a   1.000
_cell.length_b   1.000
_cell.length_c   1.000
_cell.angle_alpha   90.00
_cell.angle_beta   90.00
_cell.angle_gamma   90.00
#
_symmetry.space_group_name_H-M   'P 1'
#
loop_
_entity.id
_entity.type
_entity.pdbx_description
1 polymer ?
#
loop_
_entity_poly.entity_id
_entity_poly.type
_entity_poly.pdbx_seq_one_letter_code
_entity_poly.pdbx_strand_id
1 'polypeptide(L)'
;MSEISYADALDTFGRWARQNEKLAVLGSNSGFVISLRGAQVTLCLDDMLQLTFSEDGTLRFFLRGAAFSLADPKDFPVEYGAWFAEFEKGMQIRFVNLEMQCFIFPSRENHADQNNRSKSE
;
A
#
# COMPACT_ATOMS: atom_id res chain seq x y z
N MET A 1 -11.68 -1.62 12.81
CA MET A 1 -11.55 -1.66 11.34
C MET A 1 -12.33 -2.86 10.83
N SER A 2 -13.14 -2.72 9.78
CA SER A 2 -13.85 -3.85 9.17
C SER A 2 -12.92 -4.62 8.25
N GLU A 3 -12.84 -5.94 8.44
CA GLU A 3 -12.10 -6.82 7.52
C GLU A 3 -12.78 -6.83 6.15
N ILE A 4 -11.98 -6.96 5.10
CA ILE A 4 -12.47 -7.09 3.72
C ILE A 4 -12.08 -8.45 3.15
N SER A 5 -12.76 -8.87 2.09
CA SER A 5 -12.47 -10.16 1.47
C SER A 5 -11.12 -10.15 0.75
N TYR A 6 -10.53 -11.34 0.61
CA TYR A 6 -9.31 -11.55 -0.16
C TYR A 6 -9.44 -11.03 -1.60
N ALA A 7 -10.58 -11.30 -2.24
CA ALA A 7 -10.86 -10.88 -3.61
C ALA A 7 -10.91 -9.35 -3.74
N ASP A 8 -11.54 -8.66 -2.79
CA ASP A 8 -11.61 -7.19 -2.79
C ASP A 8 -10.23 -6.56 -2.58
N ALA A 9 -9.40 -7.17 -1.73
CA ALA A 9 -8.03 -6.74 -1.52
C ALA A 9 -7.20 -6.88 -2.81
N LEU A 10 -7.29 -8.02 -3.49
CA LEU A 10 -6.63 -8.24 -4.78
C LEU A 10 -7.12 -7.30 -5.87
N ASP A 11 -8.43 -7.02 -5.96
CA ASP A 11 -8.94 -6.03 -6.94
C ASP A 11 -8.33 -4.65 -6.67
N THR A 12 -8.26 -4.25 -5.40
CA THR A 12 -7.66 -2.97 -4.99
C THR A 12 -6.19 -2.89 -5.39
N PHE A 13 -5.39 -3.91 -5.05
CA PHE A 13 -3.97 -3.95 -5.44
C PHE A 13 -3.80 -3.99 -6.97
N GLY A 14 -4.66 -4.72 -7.68
CA GLY A 14 -4.64 -4.80 -9.14
C GLY A 14 -4.97 -3.46 -9.79
N ARG A 15 -5.87 -2.69 -9.20
CA ARG A 15 -6.18 -1.32 -9.63
C ARG A 15 -4.97 -0.41 -9.48
N TRP A 16 -4.34 -0.43 -8.30
CA TRP A 16 -3.13 0.34 -8.03
C TRP A 16 -1.99 -0.03 -8.98
N ALA A 17 -1.82 -1.33 -9.29
CA ALA A 17 -0.84 -1.79 -10.26
C ALA A 17 -1.12 -1.23 -11.66
N ARG A 18 -2.38 -1.32 -12.14
CA ARG A 18 -2.79 -0.81 -13.46
C ARG A 18 -2.66 0.71 -13.59
N GLN A 19 -2.88 1.44 -12.50
CA GLN A 19 -2.77 2.90 -12.45
C GLN A 19 -1.33 3.39 -12.22
N ASN A 20 -0.37 2.48 -12.03
CA ASN A 20 0.99 2.78 -11.66
C ASN A 20 1.06 3.70 -10.42
N GLU A 21 0.29 3.33 -9.39
CA GLU A 21 0.17 4.14 -8.19
C GLU A 21 1.51 4.26 -7.46
N LYS A 22 1.87 5.49 -7.06
CA LYS A 22 2.97 5.71 -6.13
C LYS A 22 2.46 5.37 -4.74
N LEU A 23 3.05 4.36 -4.12
CA LEU A 23 2.63 3.88 -2.82
C LEU A 23 3.63 4.26 -1.73
N ALA A 24 3.10 4.47 -0.53
CA ALA A 24 3.87 4.46 0.69
C ALA A 24 3.57 3.20 1.50
N VAL A 25 4.60 2.68 2.14
CA VAL A 25 4.57 1.38 2.80
C VAL A 25 5.06 1.58 4.22
N LEU A 26 4.23 1.21 5.19
CA LEU A 26 4.58 1.16 6.60
C LEU A 26 4.49 -0.29 7.07
N GLY A 27 5.61 -0.88 7.44
CA GLY A 27 5.66 -2.25 7.94
C GLY A 27 6.29 -2.30 9.32
N SER A 28 5.79 -3.18 10.18
CA SER A 28 6.48 -3.54 11.42
C SER A 28 6.58 -5.05 11.54
N ASN A 29 7.70 -5.53 12.05
CA ASN A 29 7.83 -6.85 12.65
C ASN A 29 8.63 -6.75 13.96
N SER A 30 8.86 -7.87 14.66
CA SER A 30 9.63 -7.89 15.92
C SER A 30 11.08 -7.41 15.79
N GLY A 31 11.63 -7.31 14.59
CA GLY A 31 13.03 -6.94 14.33
C GLY A 31 13.24 -5.55 13.74
N PHE A 32 12.24 -4.94 13.10
CA PHE A 32 12.39 -3.65 12.43
C PHE A 32 11.04 -2.96 12.10
N VAL A 33 11.15 -1.66 11.80
CA VAL A 33 10.09 -0.86 11.17
C VAL A 33 10.59 -0.37 9.81
N ILE A 34 9.75 -0.46 8.78
CA ILE A 34 10.03 0.06 7.44
C ILE A 34 9.05 1.21 7.15
N SER A 35 9.57 2.34 6.67
CA SER A 35 8.79 3.41 6.05
C SER A 35 9.41 3.77 4.71
N LEU A 36 8.67 3.54 3.63
CA LEU A 36 9.14 3.78 2.26
C LEU A 36 8.09 4.59 1.49
N ARG A 37 8.56 5.43 0.56
CA ARG A 37 7.74 6.25 -0.34
C ARG A 37 8.14 5.96 -1.79
N GLY A 38 7.19 6.08 -2.72
CA GLY A 38 7.46 5.89 -4.15
C GLY A 38 7.61 4.43 -4.55
N ALA A 39 6.94 3.52 -3.84
CA ALA A 39 6.87 2.12 -4.24
C ALA A 39 5.86 1.93 -5.38
N GLN A 40 6.15 1.00 -6.29
CA GLN A 40 5.20 0.51 -7.29
C GLN A 40 4.76 -0.89 -6.93
N VAL A 41 3.48 -1.19 -7.09
CA VAL A 41 2.94 -2.52 -6.84
C VAL A 41 2.83 -3.34 -8.12
N THR A 42 3.24 -4.60 -8.03
CA THR A 42 3.02 -5.62 -9.03
C THR A 42 2.35 -6.82 -8.38
N LEU A 43 1.28 -7.32 -8.98
CA LEU A 43 0.72 -8.63 -8.64
C LEU A 43 1.36 -9.67 -9.55
N CYS A 44 2.14 -10.57 -8.98
CA CYS A 44 2.88 -11.57 -9.74
C CYS A 44 2.15 -12.91 -9.81
N LEU A 45 1.34 -13.24 -8.79
CA LEU A 45 0.52 -14.45 -8.64
C LEU A 45 -0.68 -14.15 -7.73
N ASP A 46 -1.66 -15.07 -7.65
CA ASP A 46 -2.84 -14.93 -6.79
C ASP A 46 -2.49 -14.71 -5.31
N ASP A 47 -1.29 -15.08 -4.86
CA ASP A 47 -0.84 -15.04 -3.47
C ASP A 47 0.45 -14.25 -3.23
N MET A 48 0.95 -13.50 -4.21
CA MET A 48 2.18 -12.72 -4.07
C MET A 48 2.02 -11.27 -4.51
N LEU A 49 2.22 -10.35 -3.56
CA LEU A 49 2.35 -8.92 -3.79
C LEU A 49 3.82 -8.54 -3.84
N GLN A 50 4.26 -7.96 -4.96
CA GLN A 50 5.62 -7.41 -5.07
C GLN A 50 5.55 -5.88 -5.06
N LEU A 51 6.42 -5.26 -4.28
CA LEU A 51 6.66 -3.83 -4.25
C LEU A 51 8.07 -3.56 -4.77
N THR A 52 8.17 -2.70 -5.76
CA THR A 52 9.45 -2.25 -6.33
C THR A 52 9.68 -0.80 -5.92
N PHE A 53 10.88 -0.49 -5.42
CA PHE A 53 11.27 0.85 -5.01
C PHE A 53 12.23 1.48 -6.01
N SER A 54 12.40 2.81 -5.95
CA SER A 54 13.19 3.59 -6.91
C SER A 54 14.69 3.26 -6.96
N GLU A 55 15.23 2.58 -5.93
CA GLU A 55 16.65 2.16 -5.85
C GLU A 55 16.82 0.64 -6.05
N ASP A 56 16.01 0.02 -6.90
CA ASP A 56 16.03 -1.42 -7.23
C ASP A 56 15.72 -2.38 -6.07
N GLY A 57 15.29 -1.86 -4.93
CA GLY A 57 14.78 -2.69 -3.83
C GLY A 57 13.47 -3.38 -4.22
N THR A 58 13.36 -4.69 -3.94
CA THR A 58 12.08 -5.41 -4.06
C THR A 58 11.66 -5.95 -2.71
N LEU A 59 10.42 -5.68 -2.29
CA LEU A 59 9.78 -6.33 -1.16
C LEU A 59 8.67 -7.25 -1.67
N ARG A 60 8.62 -8.49 -1.19
CA ARG A 60 7.61 -9.47 -1.57
C ARG A 60 6.81 -9.89 -0.35
N PHE A 61 5.49 -9.81 -0.44
CA PHE A 61 4.58 -10.33 0.55
C PHE A 61 3.86 -11.56 -0.01
N PHE A 62 3.95 -12.66 0.73
CA PHE A 62 3.10 -13.83 0.50
C PHE A 62 1.79 -13.63 1.27
N LEU A 63 0.68 -13.56 0.54
CA LEU A 63 -0.62 -13.14 1.04
C LEU A 63 -1.45 -14.31 1.59
N ARG A 64 -1.01 -15.55 1.40
CA ARG A 64 -1.72 -16.74 1.90
C ARG A 64 -1.87 -16.68 3.43
N GLY A 65 -3.12 -16.68 3.89
CA GLY A 65 -3.47 -16.61 5.31
C GLY A 65 -3.37 -15.21 5.91
N ALA A 66 -3.13 -14.17 5.09
CA ALA A 66 -3.21 -12.79 5.55
C ALA A 66 -4.68 -12.33 5.66
N ALA A 67 -4.95 -11.47 6.64
CA ALA A 67 -6.21 -10.75 6.77
C ALA A 67 -6.04 -9.32 6.27
N PHE A 68 -7.10 -8.80 5.65
CA PHE A 68 -7.10 -7.48 5.02
C PHE A 68 -8.11 -6.57 5.70
N SER A 69 -7.77 -5.30 5.85
CA SER A 69 -8.68 -4.28 6.40
C SER A 69 -8.38 -2.94 5.73
N LEU A 70 -9.39 -2.09 5.59
CA LEU A 70 -9.16 -0.72 5.17
C LEU A 70 -8.35 0.03 6.23
N ALA A 71 -7.38 0.82 5.80
CA ALA A 71 -6.57 1.67 6.67
C ALA A 71 -6.84 3.14 6.33
N ASP A 72 -7.36 3.90 7.29
CA ASP A 72 -7.47 5.35 7.16
C ASP A 72 -6.22 6.00 7.77
N PRO A 73 -5.51 6.89 7.06
CA PRO A 73 -4.40 7.65 7.64
C PRO A 73 -4.79 8.40 8.94
N LYS A 74 -6.07 8.72 9.13
CA LYS A 74 -6.59 9.36 10.36
C LYS A 74 -6.60 8.44 11.59
N ASP A 75 -6.50 7.13 11.40
CA ASP A 75 -6.47 6.15 12.49
C ASP A 75 -5.10 6.09 13.19
N PHE A 76 -4.10 6.81 12.66
CA PHE A 76 -2.74 6.87 13.20
C PHE A 76 -2.55 8.06 14.15
N PRO A 77 -1.57 8.00 15.08
CA PRO A 77 -1.30 9.10 15.99
C PRO A 77 -1.04 10.43 15.25
N VAL A 78 -1.57 11.52 15.80
CA VAL A 78 -1.55 12.87 15.21
C VAL A 78 -0.14 13.35 14.85
N GLU A 79 0.86 12.94 15.61
CA GLU A 79 2.27 13.26 15.35
C GLU A 79 2.77 12.81 13.96
N TYR A 80 2.14 11.81 13.34
CA TYR A 80 2.44 11.36 11.98
C TYR A 80 1.59 12.04 10.91
N GLY A 81 0.67 12.94 11.28
CA GLY A 81 -0.29 13.56 10.38
C GLY A 81 0.34 14.27 9.17
N ALA A 82 1.51 14.89 9.35
CA ALA A 82 2.27 15.51 8.25
C ALA A 82 2.75 14.48 7.21
N TRP A 83 3.18 13.29 7.65
CA TRP A 83 3.59 12.22 6.74
C TRP A 83 2.40 11.68 5.95
N PHE A 84 1.23 11.59 6.60
CA PHE A 84 -0.01 11.06 6.03
C PHE A 84 -0.78 12.06 5.15
N ALA A 85 -0.44 13.35 5.17
CA ALA A 85 -1.14 14.40 4.43
C ALA A 85 -1.17 14.16 2.91
N GLU A 86 -0.16 13.45 2.40
CA GLU A 86 0.05 13.18 0.98
C GLU A 86 -0.59 11.86 0.51
N PHE A 87 -1.21 11.10 1.41
CA PHE A 87 -1.71 9.76 1.12
C PHE A 87 -3.23 9.63 1.27
N GLU A 88 -3.83 8.74 0.50
CA GLU A 88 -5.24 8.37 0.58
C GLU A 88 -5.46 7.18 1.51
N LYS A 89 -6.72 6.72 1.60
CA LYS A 89 -7.04 5.49 2.32
C LYS A 89 -6.35 4.31 1.64
N GLY A 90 -5.81 3.44 2.48
CA GLY A 90 -4.98 2.33 2.06
C GLY A 90 -5.50 0.99 2.52
N MET A 91 -4.59 0.02 2.53
CA MET A 91 -4.83 -1.34 2.96
C MET A 91 -3.92 -1.68 4.13
N GLN A 92 -4.49 -2.25 5.19
CA GLN A 92 -3.74 -3.01 6.19
C GLN A 92 -3.74 -4.48 5.79
N ILE A 93 -2.56 -5.09 5.86
CA ILE A 93 -2.32 -6.52 5.72
C ILE A 93 -1.82 -7.02 7.07
N ARG A 94 -2.55 -7.95 7.70
CA ARG A 94 -2.12 -8.65 8.92
C ARG A 94 -1.75 -10.08 8.57
N PHE A 95 -0.55 -10.51 8.94
CA PHE A 95 -0.09 -11.86 8.66
C PHE A 95 -0.40 -12.79 9.84
N VAL A 96 -0.23 -14.10 9.65
CA VAL A 96 -0.42 -15.13 10.69
C VAL A 96 0.41 -14.83 11.94
N ASN A 97 1.61 -14.25 11.76
CA ASN A 97 2.33 -13.63 12.87
C ASN A 97 1.73 -12.25 13.15
N LEU A 98 1.06 -12.11 14.30
CA LEU A 98 0.37 -10.87 14.70
C LEU A 98 1.30 -9.68 14.91
N GLU A 99 2.60 -9.92 15.13
CA GLU A 99 3.60 -8.85 15.20
C GLU A 99 3.93 -8.29 13.81
N MET A 100 3.59 -9.03 12.75
CA MET A 100 3.77 -8.62 11.37
C MET A 100 2.49 -8.01 10.81
N GLN A 101 2.55 -6.72 10.55
CA GLN A 101 1.54 -6.00 9.82
C GLN A 101 2.18 -5.03 8.84
N CYS A 102 1.50 -4.81 7.72
CA CYS A 102 1.89 -3.85 6.70
C CYS A 102 0.71 -2.95 6.38
N PHE A 103 0.97 -1.67 6.19
CA PHE A 103 0.03 -0.70 5.67
C PHE A 103 0.57 -0.16 4.37
N ILE A 104 -0.29 -0.11 3.35
CA ILE A 104 0.05 0.37 2.02
C ILE A 104 -0.94 1.45 1.65
N PHE A 105 -0.43 2.66 1.38
CA PHE A 105 -1.25 3.83 1.06
C PHE A 105 -0.87 4.39 -0.32
N PRO A 106 -1.83 4.66 -1.21
CA PRO A 106 -1.55 5.37 -2.45
C PRO A 106 -1.36 6.87 -2.22
N SER A 107 -0.49 7.48 -3.01
CA SER A 107 -0.25 8.93 -3.03
C SER A 107 -1.42 9.67 -3.66
N ARG A 108 -1.76 10.84 -3.11
CA ARG A 108 -2.75 11.78 -3.67
C ARG A 108 -2.27 12.43 -4.97
N GLU A 109 -0.97 12.47 -5.22
CA GLU A 109 -0.38 13.21 -6.34
C GLU A 109 -0.79 12.65 -7.72
N ASN A 110 -1.01 11.34 -7.83
CA ASN A 110 -1.24 10.71 -9.12
C ASN A 110 -2.54 11.15 -9.81
N HIS A 111 -3.55 11.60 -9.05
CA HIS A 111 -4.77 12.16 -9.64
C HIS A 111 -4.57 13.55 -10.26
N ALA A 112 -3.57 14.33 -9.80
CA ALA A 112 -3.28 15.65 -10.35
C ALA A 112 -2.47 15.57 -11.66
N ASP A 113 -1.49 14.67 -11.72
CA ASP A 113 -0.61 14.51 -12.89
C ASP A 113 -1.30 13.79 -14.07
N GLN A 114 -2.21 12.85 -13.80
CA GLN A 114 -3.01 12.22 -14.86
C GLN A 114 -3.98 13.22 -15.51
N ASN A 115 -4.64 14.08 -14.73
CA ASN A 115 -5.55 15.10 -15.27
C ASN A 115 -4.86 16.17 -16.12
N ASN A 116 -3.58 16.45 -15.86
CA ASN A 116 -2.79 17.41 -16.65
C ASN A 116 -2.25 16.80 -17.94
N ARG A 117 -1.91 15.50 -17.96
CA ARG A 117 -1.51 14.80 -19.19
C ARG A 117 -2.68 14.60 -20.15
N SER A 118 -3.87 14.25 -19.66
CA SER A 118 -5.07 14.07 -20.49
C SER A 118 -5.61 15.36 -21.13
N LYS A 119 -5.18 16.53 -20.66
CA LYS A 119 -5.56 17.85 -21.21
C LYS A 119 -4.52 18.42 -22.18
N SER A 120 -3.39 17.74 -22.33
CA SER A 120 -2.25 18.17 -23.15
C SER A 120 -2.11 17.34 -24.43
N GLU A 121 -3.05 16.43 -24.70
CA GLU A 121 -3.26 15.72 -25.97
C GLU A 121 -4.51 16.27 -26.68
#